data_AF-A0A258H364-F1
#
_entry.id   AF-A0A258H364-F1
#
_cell.length_a   1.000
_cell.length_b   1.000
_cell.length_c   1.000
_cell.angle_alpha   90.00
_cell.angle_beta   90.00
_cell.angle_gamma   90.00
#
_symmetry.space_group_name_H-M   'P 1'
#
loop_
_entity.id
_entity.type
_entity.pdbx_description
1 polymer ?
#
loop_
_entity_poly.entity_id
_entity_poly.type
_entity_poly.pdbx_seq_one_letter_code
_entity_poly.pdbx_strand_id
1 'polypeptide(L)'
;MVKYIAKANNDVLSNCDCGDALAAGPAQLDCPWCGCGWLLSCTKCRKAFTYGRIVEVDRSYEDFVREDFQTHGGGSTPEDISDGAEWMAEALSAFAVGDVVVYLDGVYLPLEATNFAFDGWFAQHDFDRLPHAVALTQPEALRNTLGDQAYWLERELVDGDPEDGDDEGDED
;
A
#
# COMPACT_ATOMS: atom_id res chain seq x y z
N MET A 1 14.17 17.89 -5.12
CA MET A 1 13.55 16.67 -5.68
C MET A 1 13.25 15.72 -4.55
N VAL A 2 12.04 15.16 -4.50
CA VAL A 2 11.61 14.17 -3.51
C VAL A 2 11.08 12.92 -4.23
N LYS A 3 11.08 11.78 -3.54
CA LYS A 3 10.72 10.48 -4.14
C LYS A 3 9.21 10.37 -4.28
N TYR A 4 8.71 9.86 -5.39
CA TYR A 4 7.31 9.50 -5.56
C TYR A 4 7.21 8.11 -6.17
N ILE A 5 6.02 7.54 -6.14
CA ILE A 5 5.69 6.35 -6.90
C ILE A 5 5.05 6.81 -8.22
N ALA A 6 5.64 6.47 -9.35
CA ALA A 6 5.01 6.56 -10.66
C ALA A 6 4.57 5.17 -11.11
N LYS A 7 3.61 5.08 -12.02
CA LYS A 7 3.25 3.79 -12.62
C LYS A 7 4.43 3.17 -13.38
N ALA A 8 4.71 1.88 -13.14
CA ALA A 8 5.85 1.20 -13.74
C ALA A 8 5.51 0.51 -15.08
N ASN A 9 4.41 -0.25 -15.13
CA ASN A 9 3.99 -1.01 -16.31
C ASN A 9 2.50 -1.39 -16.23
N ASN A 10 2.01 -2.19 -17.18
CA ASN A 10 0.64 -2.73 -17.23
C ASN A 10 0.59 -4.24 -16.95
N ASP A 11 1.66 -4.80 -16.40
CA ASP A 11 1.77 -6.25 -16.23
C ASP A 11 0.85 -6.73 -15.09
N VAL A 12 0.41 -7.99 -15.19
CA VAL A 12 -0.46 -8.68 -14.21
C VAL A 12 -1.86 -8.06 -14.05
N LEU A 13 -1.99 -6.94 -13.33
CA LEU A 13 -3.25 -6.23 -13.10
C LEU A 13 -3.03 -4.72 -13.18
N SER A 14 -3.63 -4.09 -14.19
CA SER A 14 -3.59 -2.64 -14.39
C SER A 14 -4.84 -2.18 -15.13
N ASN A 15 -5.61 -1.31 -14.49
CA ASN A 15 -6.73 -0.63 -15.13
C ASN A 15 -6.32 0.75 -15.63
N CYS A 16 -5.14 1.24 -15.25
CA CYS A 16 -4.61 2.56 -15.59
C CYS A 16 -3.76 2.54 -16.87
N ASP A 17 -4.08 3.38 -17.85
CA ASP A 17 -3.26 3.56 -19.06
C ASP A 17 -2.45 4.87 -19.07
N CYS A 18 -2.47 5.63 -17.97
CA CYS A 18 -1.62 6.80 -17.85
C CYS A 18 -0.16 6.35 -17.75
N GLY A 19 0.72 6.85 -18.62
CA GLY A 19 2.15 6.51 -18.63
C GLY A 19 2.84 6.94 -17.35
N ASP A 20 3.03 8.25 -17.20
CA ASP A 20 3.87 8.82 -16.13
C ASP A 20 3.01 9.37 -14.97
N ALA A 21 1.85 8.76 -14.72
CA ALA A 21 1.03 9.18 -13.59
C ALA A 21 1.68 8.79 -12.27
N LEU A 22 1.60 9.70 -11.31
CA LEU A 22 1.96 9.40 -9.93
C LEU A 22 0.86 8.56 -9.28
N ALA A 23 1.26 7.74 -8.32
CA ALA A 23 0.34 7.05 -7.44
C ALA A 23 -0.12 8.00 -6.35
N ALA A 24 -1.42 8.05 -6.12
CA ALA A 24 -1.99 8.48 -4.86
C ALA A 24 -1.88 7.31 -3.87
N GLY A 25 -2.31 7.54 -2.63
CA GLY A 25 -2.46 6.46 -1.64
C GLY A 25 -3.22 5.23 -2.19
N PRO A 26 -3.23 4.12 -1.43
CA PRO A 26 -3.74 2.85 -1.89
C PRO A 26 -5.19 2.92 -2.39
N ALA A 27 -5.50 2.19 -3.47
CA ALA A 27 -6.81 2.24 -4.13
C ALA A 27 -7.86 1.34 -3.49
N GLN A 28 -7.43 0.30 -2.75
CA GLN A 28 -8.29 -0.75 -2.27
C GLN A 28 -7.82 -1.23 -0.89
N LEU A 29 -8.59 -0.86 0.14
CA LEU A 29 -8.32 -1.17 1.54
C LEU A 29 -9.31 -2.20 2.13
N ASP A 30 -10.50 -2.33 1.55
CA ASP A 30 -11.64 -2.98 2.24
C ASP A 30 -11.84 -4.47 1.91
N CYS A 31 -10.98 -5.10 1.10
CA CYS A 31 -11.14 -6.52 0.74
C CYS A 31 -9.78 -7.22 0.53
N PRO A 32 -9.16 -7.77 1.58
CA PRO A 32 -7.86 -8.43 1.49
C PRO A 32 -7.87 -9.63 0.54
N TRP A 33 -8.98 -10.39 0.50
CA TRP A 33 -9.12 -11.62 -0.27
C TRP A 33 -9.72 -11.45 -1.68
N CYS A 34 -9.74 -10.22 -2.24
CA CYS A 34 -10.17 -10.00 -3.63
C CYS A 34 -9.29 -10.74 -4.67
N GLY A 35 -8.07 -11.16 -4.28
CA GLY A 35 -7.07 -11.70 -5.19
C GLY A 35 -6.51 -10.70 -6.19
N CYS A 36 -6.72 -9.41 -5.93
CA CYS A 36 -6.26 -8.29 -6.75
C CYS A 36 -4.92 -7.70 -6.25
N GLY A 37 -4.53 -8.06 -5.02
CA GLY A 37 -3.18 -7.81 -4.50
C GLY A 37 -2.91 -6.37 -4.13
N TRP A 38 -3.89 -5.68 -3.54
CA TRP A 38 -3.70 -4.37 -2.88
C TRP A 38 -3.05 -3.33 -3.80
N LEU A 39 -3.88 -2.68 -4.61
CA LEU A 39 -3.42 -1.90 -5.74
C LEU A 39 -3.10 -0.44 -5.39
N LEU A 40 -2.16 0.14 -6.14
CA LEU A 40 -1.90 1.57 -6.16
C LEU A 40 -2.98 2.30 -6.95
N SER A 41 -3.27 3.56 -6.60
CA SER A 41 -4.26 4.39 -7.31
C SER A 41 -3.59 5.45 -8.18
N CYS A 42 -3.99 5.59 -9.44
CA CYS A 42 -3.47 6.67 -10.30
C CYS A 42 -4.07 8.03 -9.92
N THR A 43 -3.24 9.05 -9.68
CA THR A 43 -3.73 10.41 -9.36
C THR A 43 -4.55 11.04 -10.48
N LYS A 44 -4.26 10.68 -11.74
CA LYS A 44 -4.91 11.29 -12.92
C LYS A 44 -6.26 10.66 -13.24
N CYS A 45 -6.35 9.34 -13.26
CA CYS A 45 -7.55 8.63 -13.74
C CYS A 45 -8.24 7.78 -12.66
N ARG A 46 -7.67 7.71 -11.45
CA ARG A 46 -8.19 6.94 -10.30
C ARG A 46 -8.29 5.45 -10.50
N LYS A 47 -7.78 4.94 -11.62
CA LYS A 47 -7.74 3.51 -11.88
C LYS A 47 -6.55 2.89 -11.20
N ALA A 48 -6.78 1.68 -10.73
CA ALA A 48 -5.82 0.93 -9.95
C ALA A 48 -4.75 0.25 -10.83
N PHE A 49 -3.55 0.04 -10.28
CA PHE A 49 -2.46 -0.70 -10.92
C PHE A 49 -1.54 -1.36 -9.89
N THR A 50 -0.83 -2.41 -10.31
CA THR A 50 -0.04 -3.24 -9.40
C THR A 50 1.35 -2.65 -9.11
N TYR A 51 2.08 -2.28 -10.16
CA TYR A 51 3.51 -1.99 -10.05
C TYR A 51 3.78 -0.49 -10.11
N GLY A 52 4.39 0.01 -9.04
CA GLY A 52 4.93 1.36 -8.93
C GLY A 52 6.43 1.37 -9.16
N ARG A 53 6.98 2.49 -9.64
CA ARG A 53 8.41 2.76 -9.75
C ARG A 53 8.74 4.02 -8.96
N ILE A 54 9.79 3.97 -8.17
CA ILE A 54 10.29 5.14 -7.46
C ILE A 54 10.94 6.10 -8.44
N VAL A 55 10.47 7.35 -8.43
CA VAL A 55 10.96 8.44 -9.27
C VAL A 55 11.25 9.66 -8.41
N GLU A 56 12.09 10.57 -8.91
CA GLU A 56 12.28 11.88 -8.30
C GLU A 56 11.44 12.93 -9.03
N VAL A 57 10.75 13.77 -8.27
CA VAL A 57 9.96 14.88 -8.80
C VAL A 57 10.34 16.17 -8.09
N ASP A 58 10.40 17.26 -8.84
CA ASP A 58 10.59 18.60 -8.30
C ASP A 58 9.26 19.18 -7.79
N ARG A 59 8.75 18.59 -6.70
CA ARG A 59 7.47 18.93 -6.08
C ARG A 59 7.47 18.51 -4.61
N SER A 60 6.90 19.32 -3.71
CA SER A 60 6.77 18.95 -2.29
C SER A 60 5.63 17.93 -2.07
N TYR A 61 5.76 17.08 -1.05
CA TYR A 61 4.69 16.15 -0.67
C TYR A 61 3.43 16.89 -0.25
N GLU A 62 3.55 18.00 0.48
CA GLU A 62 2.39 18.81 0.88
C GLU A 62 1.60 19.31 -0.33
N ASP A 63 2.28 19.78 -1.38
CA ASP A 63 1.60 20.21 -2.61
C ASP A 63 0.90 19.05 -3.29
N PHE A 64 1.51 17.87 -3.28
CA PHE A 64 0.93 16.65 -3.84
C PHE A 64 -0.32 16.22 -3.06
N VAL A 65 -0.22 16.06 -1.75
CA VAL A 65 -1.30 15.66 -0.86
C VAL A 65 -2.47 16.64 -0.95
N ARG A 66 -2.19 17.94 -0.96
CA ARG A 66 -3.20 19.00 -1.13
C ARG A 66 -3.95 18.88 -2.46
N GLU A 67 -3.25 18.69 -3.58
CA GLU A 67 -3.90 18.51 -4.89
C GLU A 67 -4.72 17.21 -4.92
N ASP A 68 -4.20 16.12 -4.34
CA ASP A 68 -4.91 14.86 -4.26
C ASP A 68 -6.23 15.07 -3.49
N PHE A 69 -6.22 15.56 -2.25
CA PHE A 69 -7.45 15.83 -1.48
C PHE A 69 -8.46 16.71 -2.22
N GLN A 70 -8.00 17.80 -2.85
CA GLN A 70 -8.86 18.70 -3.63
C GLN A 70 -9.52 17.98 -4.82
N THR A 71 -8.76 17.14 -5.52
CA THR A 71 -9.26 16.34 -6.65
C THR A 71 -10.27 15.29 -6.18
N HIS A 72 -10.16 14.82 -4.94
CA HIS A 72 -11.07 13.85 -4.32
C HIS A 72 -12.36 14.46 -3.74
N GLY A 73 -12.53 15.78 -3.82
CA GLY A 73 -13.70 16.45 -3.24
C GLY A 73 -13.73 16.39 -1.71
N GLY A 74 -12.61 16.01 -1.08
CA GLY A 74 -12.43 16.07 0.37
C GLY A 74 -11.96 17.46 0.77
N GLY A 75 -12.47 17.96 1.90
CA GLY A 75 -11.78 19.04 2.60
C GLY A 75 -10.56 18.44 3.29
N SER A 76 -9.40 19.06 3.09
CA SER A 76 -8.18 18.74 3.86
C SER A 76 -7.86 19.91 4.79
N THR A 77 -7.57 19.61 6.05
CA THR A 77 -6.98 20.57 6.98
C THR A 77 -5.46 20.68 6.73
N PRO A 78 -4.79 21.74 7.24
CA PRO A 78 -3.33 21.80 7.21
C PRO A 78 -2.65 20.62 7.92
N GLU A 79 -3.28 20.07 8.96
CA GLU A 79 -2.80 18.90 9.70
C GLU A 79 -2.85 17.65 8.82
N ASP A 80 -3.98 17.38 8.15
CA ASP A 80 -4.10 16.24 7.20
C ASP A 80 -3.02 16.28 6.10
N ILE A 81 -2.68 17.50 5.63
CA ILE A 81 -1.66 17.69 4.60
C ILE A 81 -0.26 17.39 5.16
N SER A 82 0.03 17.85 6.38
CA SER A 82 1.31 17.61 7.06
C SER A 82 1.49 16.12 7.33
N ASP A 83 0.49 15.47 7.92
CA ASP A 83 0.53 14.06 8.27
C ASP A 83 0.69 13.18 7.02
N GLY A 84 -0.04 13.50 5.95
CA GLY A 84 0.11 12.81 4.67
C GLY A 84 1.52 12.99 4.08
N ALA A 85 2.10 14.19 4.20
CA ALA A 85 3.43 14.47 3.70
C ALA A 85 4.53 13.76 4.51
N GLU A 86 4.41 13.72 5.84
CA GLU A 86 5.30 12.99 6.74
C GLU A 86 5.22 11.48 6.49
N TRP A 87 4.01 10.94 6.39
CA TRP A 87 3.80 9.54 6.04
C TRP A 87 4.44 9.17 4.71
N MET A 88 4.26 9.98 3.66
CA MET A 88 4.92 9.74 2.36
C MET A 88 6.44 9.80 2.47
N ALA A 89 6.99 10.73 3.25
CA ALA A 89 8.42 10.85 3.45
C ALA A 89 9.02 9.62 4.14
N GLU A 90 8.36 9.13 5.19
CA GLU A 90 8.75 7.92 5.91
C GLU A 90 8.62 6.69 5.02
N ALA A 91 7.44 6.48 4.42
CA ALA A 91 7.11 5.33 3.60
C ALA A 91 8.06 5.20 2.39
N LEU A 92 8.55 6.30 1.84
CA LEU A 92 9.45 6.29 0.67
C LEU A 92 10.94 6.43 1.03
N SER A 93 11.28 6.58 2.31
CA SER A 93 12.65 6.85 2.76
C SER A 93 13.62 5.72 2.38
N ALA A 94 13.18 4.47 2.52
CA ALA A 94 13.98 3.27 2.35
C ALA A 94 14.27 2.88 0.89
N PHE A 95 13.54 3.43 -0.09
CA PHE A 95 13.68 3.03 -1.49
C PHE A 95 14.66 3.88 -2.29
N ALA A 96 15.31 3.30 -3.29
CA ALA A 96 16.13 4.02 -4.26
C ALA A 96 15.31 4.42 -5.49
N VAL A 97 15.73 5.49 -6.18
CA VAL A 97 15.16 5.85 -7.48
C VAL A 97 15.37 4.71 -8.47
N GLY A 98 14.30 4.32 -9.15
CA GLY A 98 14.28 3.21 -10.10
C GLY A 98 13.73 1.90 -9.52
N ASP A 99 13.66 1.76 -8.19
CA ASP A 99 13.07 0.58 -7.55
C ASP A 99 11.63 0.37 -8.02
N VAL A 100 11.27 -0.88 -8.27
CA VAL A 100 9.87 -1.26 -8.52
C VAL A 100 9.28 -1.73 -7.20
N VAL A 101 8.13 -1.18 -6.84
CA VAL A 101 7.45 -1.43 -5.58
C VAL A 101 6.02 -1.89 -5.83
N VAL A 102 5.50 -2.63 -4.86
CA VAL A 102 4.09 -2.99 -4.74
C VAL A 102 3.57 -2.54 -3.39
N TYR A 103 2.26 -2.48 -3.24
CA TYR A 103 1.61 -2.25 -1.96
C TYR A 103 0.95 -3.55 -1.50
N LEU A 104 1.11 -3.89 -0.24
CA LEU A 104 0.46 -5.06 0.37
C LEU A 104 0.18 -4.76 1.84
N ASP A 105 -1.09 -4.85 2.20
CA ASP A 105 -1.57 -4.82 3.58
C ASP A 105 -0.91 -3.73 4.46
N GLY A 106 -0.96 -2.47 4.00
CA GLY A 106 -0.39 -1.34 4.73
C GLY A 106 1.02 -0.94 4.33
N VAL A 107 1.76 -1.80 3.61
CA VAL A 107 3.22 -1.64 3.44
C VAL A 107 3.61 -1.57 1.96
N TYR A 108 4.51 -0.64 1.62
CA TYR A 108 5.22 -0.68 0.34
C TYR A 108 6.39 -1.65 0.42
N LEU A 109 6.52 -2.52 -0.58
CA LEU A 109 7.56 -3.55 -0.61
C LEU A 109 8.31 -3.48 -1.93
N PRO A 110 9.65 -3.63 -1.94
CA PRO A 110 10.40 -3.74 -3.18
C PRO A 110 10.04 -5.07 -3.85
N LEU A 111 9.78 -5.04 -5.16
CA LEU A 111 9.29 -6.21 -5.91
C LEU A 111 10.23 -7.42 -5.79
N GLU A 112 11.52 -7.18 -5.69
CA GLU A 112 12.55 -8.23 -5.57
C GLU A 112 12.84 -8.62 -4.10
N ALA A 113 11.99 -8.23 -3.14
CA ALA A 113 12.09 -8.70 -1.76
C ALA A 113 12.01 -10.24 -1.71
N THR A 114 12.90 -10.84 -0.92
CA THR A 114 12.95 -12.28 -0.70
C THR A 114 13.21 -12.60 0.77
N ASN A 115 12.70 -13.75 1.22
CA ASN A 115 12.88 -14.29 2.57
C ASN A 115 12.61 -13.24 3.67
N PHE A 116 11.40 -12.70 3.69
CA PHE A 116 11.03 -11.62 4.61
C PHE A 116 9.67 -11.89 5.23
N ALA A 117 9.51 -11.36 6.44
CA ALA A 117 8.26 -11.37 7.16
C ALA A 117 7.93 -9.94 7.64
N PHE A 118 6.65 -9.62 7.73
CA PHE A 118 6.17 -8.35 8.25
C PHE A 118 4.74 -8.50 8.77
N ASP A 119 4.37 -7.64 9.71
CA ASP A 119 3.00 -7.50 10.16
C ASP A 119 2.33 -6.42 9.31
N GLY A 120 1.28 -6.79 8.59
CA GLY A 120 0.45 -5.87 7.83
C GLY A 120 -0.63 -5.20 8.69
N TRP A 121 -1.59 -4.55 8.05
CA TRP A 121 -2.76 -4.01 8.75
C TRP A 121 -3.77 -5.08 9.13
N PHE A 122 -3.87 -6.17 8.36
CA PHE A 122 -4.84 -7.24 8.57
C PHE A 122 -4.17 -8.54 9.02
N ALA A 123 -3.01 -8.90 8.44
CA ALA A 123 -2.39 -10.19 8.67
C ALA A 123 -0.87 -10.11 8.84
N GLN A 124 -0.32 -11.10 9.52
CA GLN A 124 1.10 -11.39 9.51
C GLN A 124 1.50 -12.11 8.21
N HIS A 125 2.59 -11.68 7.60
CA HIS A 125 3.06 -12.19 6.32
C HIS A 125 4.46 -12.78 6.45
N ASP A 126 4.68 -13.92 5.79
CA ASP A 126 5.98 -14.56 5.65
C ASP A 126 6.09 -15.09 4.23
N PHE A 127 7.06 -14.58 3.47
CA PHE A 127 7.23 -14.86 2.06
C PHE A 127 8.69 -15.13 1.69
N ASP A 128 8.92 -16.26 1.00
CA ASP A 128 10.15 -16.48 0.24
C ASP A 128 10.29 -15.44 -0.89
N ARG A 129 9.16 -15.11 -1.55
CA ARG A 129 9.06 -14.09 -2.59
C ARG A 129 7.63 -13.54 -2.65
N LEU A 130 7.50 -12.26 -2.99
CA LEU A 130 6.20 -11.62 -3.18
C LEU A 130 5.34 -12.34 -4.24
N PRO A 131 4.05 -12.62 -3.95
CA PRO A 131 3.11 -13.12 -4.95
C PRO A 131 3.05 -12.25 -6.21
N HIS A 132 3.22 -10.93 -6.06
CA HIS A 132 3.31 -9.97 -7.16
C HIS A 132 4.52 -10.20 -8.08
N ALA A 133 5.66 -10.60 -7.53
CA ALA A 133 6.85 -10.88 -8.32
C ALA A 133 6.72 -12.23 -9.05
N VAL A 134 6.15 -13.23 -8.37
CA VAL A 134 5.84 -14.54 -9.00
C VAL A 134 4.85 -14.36 -10.15
N ALA A 135 3.86 -13.48 -9.98
CA ALA A 135 2.81 -13.22 -10.95
C ALA A 135 3.29 -12.69 -12.31
N LEU A 136 4.48 -12.08 -12.38
CA LEU A 136 5.10 -11.68 -13.65
C LEU A 136 5.36 -12.88 -14.58
N THR A 137 5.54 -14.06 -14.01
CA THR A 137 5.79 -15.30 -14.77
C THR A 137 4.66 -16.32 -14.64
N GLN A 138 3.84 -16.23 -13.57
CA GLN A 138 2.72 -17.11 -13.28
C GLN A 138 1.51 -16.26 -12.88
N PRO A 139 0.77 -15.67 -13.85
CA PRO A 139 -0.25 -14.63 -13.59
C PRO A 139 -1.30 -15.01 -12.54
N GLU A 140 -1.60 -16.29 -12.37
CA GLU A 140 -2.52 -16.82 -11.37
C GLU A 140 -2.00 -16.77 -9.93
N ALA A 141 -0.69 -16.65 -9.70
CA ALA A 141 -0.07 -16.74 -8.37
C ALA A 141 -0.64 -15.71 -7.38
N LEU A 142 -0.90 -14.49 -7.86
CA LEU A 142 -1.43 -13.40 -7.05
C LEU A 142 -2.86 -13.72 -6.58
N ARG A 143 -3.72 -14.21 -7.47
CA ARG A 143 -5.09 -14.63 -7.12
C ARG A 143 -5.10 -15.89 -6.26
N ASN A 144 -4.22 -16.85 -6.54
CA ASN A 144 -4.17 -18.11 -5.80
C ASN A 144 -3.71 -17.90 -4.35
N THR A 145 -2.83 -16.93 -4.12
CA THR A 145 -2.33 -16.62 -2.78
C THR A 145 -3.22 -15.59 -2.10
N LEU A 146 -3.35 -14.39 -2.68
CA LEU A 146 -4.02 -13.27 -2.04
C LEU A 146 -5.54 -13.30 -2.24
N GLY A 147 -6.07 -14.23 -3.04
CA GLY A 147 -7.51 -14.49 -3.15
C GLY A 147 -7.96 -15.68 -2.32
N ASP A 148 -7.05 -16.39 -1.65
CA ASP A 148 -7.40 -17.45 -0.72
C ASP A 148 -7.79 -16.83 0.63
N GLN A 149 -9.05 -16.98 1.01
CA GLN A 149 -9.52 -16.47 2.29
C GLN A 149 -8.86 -17.17 3.48
N ALA A 150 -8.50 -18.46 3.35
CA ALA A 150 -7.86 -19.20 4.43
C ALA A 150 -6.46 -18.64 4.72
N TYR A 151 -5.71 -18.25 3.68
CA TYR A 151 -4.41 -17.59 3.83
C TYR A 151 -4.47 -16.40 4.78
N TRP A 152 -5.48 -15.54 4.61
CA TRP A 152 -5.66 -14.33 5.40
C TRP A 152 -6.14 -14.63 6.82
N LEU A 153 -7.17 -15.47 7.00
CA LEU A 153 -7.75 -15.75 8.31
C LEU A 153 -6.81 -16.53 9.25
N GLU A 154 -5.99 -17.43 8.72
CA GLU A 154 -4.98 -18.15 9.53
C GLU A 154 -3.86 -17.24 10.04
N ARG A 155 -3.71 -16.07 9.43
CA ARG A 155 -2.64 -15.10 9.69
C ARG A 155 -3.18 -13.79 10.22
N GLU A 156 -4.49 -13.70 10.46
CA GLU A 156 -5.16 -12.53 10.99
C GLU A 156 -4.43 -12.09 12.26
N LEU A 157 -4.04 -10.82 12.30
CA LEU A 157 -3.52 -10.25 13.54
C LEU A 157 -4.68 -10.24 14.51
N VAL A 158 -4.54 -10.95 15.62
CA VAL A 158 -5.53 -10.89 16.69
C VAL A 158 -5.54 -9.45 17.18
N ASP A 159 -6.65 -8.74 16.97
CA ASP A 159 -6.90 -7.46 17.61
C ASP A 159 -6.56 -7.67 19.09
N GLY A 160 -5.50 -7.01 19.57
CA GLY A 160 -5.07 -7.18 20.95
C GLY A 160 -6.27 -6.95 21.85
N ASP A 161 -6.67 -7.99 22.57
CA ASP A 161 -7.67 -7.86 23.63
C ASP A 161 -7.17 -6.77 24.57
N PRO A 162 -7.91 -5.69 24.83
CA PRO A 162 -7.54 -4.74 25.87
C PRO A 162 -7.82 -5.38 27.24
N GLU A 163 -7.13 -6.46 27.59
CA GLU A 163 -7.18 -7.05 28.93
C GLU A 163 -5.78 -7.16 29.53
N ASP A 164 -5.46 -6.12 30.30
CA ASP A 164 -4.69 -6.14 31.56
C ASP A 164 -4.96 -4.75 32.22
N GLY A 165 -6.06 -4.60 32.99
CA GLY A 165 -6.08 -4.65 34.48
C GLY A 165 -5.83 -3.24 35.07
N ASP A 166 -6.56 -2.65 36.01
CA ASP A 166 -7.48 -3.05 37.10
C ASP A 166 -8.38 -1.81 37.38
N ASP A 167 -9.53 -1.77 38.06
CA ASP A 167 -10.08 -2.56 39.15
C ASP A 167 -11.56 -2.13 39.27
N GLU A 168 -12.52 -3.06 39.20
CA GLU A 168 -13.85 -2.85 39.78
C GLU A 168 -13.70 -2.95 41.30
N GLY A 169 -13.49 -1.80 41.95
CA GLY A 169 -13.67 -1.65 43.38
C GLY A 169 -15.01 -0.99 43.68
N ASP A 170 -16.04 -1.80 43.85
CA ASP A 170 -17.29 -1.44 44.55
C ASP A 170 -17.04 -1.18 46.06
N GLU A 171 -18.00 -0.48 46.70
CA GLU A 171 -18.22 -0.26 48.14
C GLU A 171 -17.39 0.88 48.81
N ASP A 172 -17.92 1.93 49.46
CA ASP A 172 -19.22 2.25 50.08
C ASP A 172 -19.56 3.75 49.98
#